data_AF-A0A0Q7AR35-F1
#
_entry.id   AF-A0A0Q7AR35-F1
#
_cell.length_a   1.000
_cell.length_b   1.000
_cell.length_c   1.000
_cell.angle_alpha   90.00
_cell.angle_beta   90.00
_cell.angle_gamma   90.00
#
_symmetry.space_group_name_H-M   'P 1'
#
loop_
_entity.id
_entity.type
_entity.pdbx_description
1 polymer ?
#
loop_
_entity_poly.entity_id
_entity_poly.type
_entity_poly.pdbx_seq_one_letter_code
_entity_poly.pdbx_strand_id
1 'polypeptide(L)'
;MGTAMNEDRHHLHWATALDRLELEVILAERRLLDPSRPASDPWDEPELEGPIPHDLRDRAVALRERQHRVRVEMTALLGTIGRQHDFANRVDRATRTTGRSVYLDVTT
;
A
#
# COMPACT_ATOMS: atom_id res chain seq x y z
N MET A 1 28.68 8.13 33.23
CA MET A 1 28.48 9.12 32.16
C MET A 1 28.34 8.47 30.77
N GLY A 2 29.07 7.38 30.45
CA GLY A 2 28.95 6.73 29.12
C GLY A 2 27.67 5.93 28.83
N THR A 3 26.93 5.47 29.84
CA THR A 3 25.69 4.69 29.66
C THR A 3 24.50 5.57 29.24
N ALA A 4 24.31 6.73 29.87
CA ALA A 4 23.22 7.65 29.54
C ALA A 4 23.29 8.15 28.08
N MET A 5 24.49 8.53 27.61
CA MET A 5 24.67 8.97 26.21
C MET A 5 24.43 7.84 25.19
N ASN A 6 24.59 6.58 25.60
CA ASN A 6 24.29 5.43 24.76
C ASN A 6 22.79 5.15 24.70
N GLU A 7 22.07 5.31 25.82
CA GLU A 7 20.61 5.24 25.89
C GLU A 7 19.94 6.34 25.06
N ASP A 8 20.45 7.58 25.13
CA ASP A 8 19.96 8.71 24.32
C ASP A 8 20.14 8.45 22.81
N ARG A 9 21.29 7.91 22.42
CA ARG A 9 21.57 7.55 21.02
C ARG A 9 20.69 6.40 20.54
N HIS A 10 20.49 5.39 21.38
CA HIS A 10 19.60 4.27 21.08
C HIS A 10 18.15 4.72 20.91
N HIS A 11 17.69 5.61 21.79
CA HIS A 11 16.38 6.23 21.70
C HIS A 11 16.21 7.02 20.41
N LEU A 12 17.16 7.91 20.09
CA LEU A 12 17.13 8.72 18.87
C LEU A 12 17.12 7.85 17.62
N HIS A 13 17.86 6.73 17.62
CA HIS A 13 17.89 5.81 16.49
C HIS A 13 16.50 5.18 16.24
N TRP A 14 15.85 4.71 17.30
CA TRP A 14 14.48 4.18 17.23
C TRP A 14 13.47 5.25 16.83
N ALA A 15 13.56 6.46 17.39
CA ALA A 15 12.68 7.57 17.03
C ALA A 15 12.80 7.92 15.54
N THR A 16 14.03 8.00 15.02
CA THR A 16 14.29 8.29 13.61
C THR A 16 13.72 7.23 12.68
N ALA A 17 13.85 5.94 13.05
CA ALA A 17 13.27 4.86 12.27
C ALA A 17 11.73 4.91 12.26
N LEU A 18 11.11 5.22 13.40
CA LEU A 18 9.65 5.40 13.48
C LEU A 18 9.17 6.61 12.67
N ASP A 19 9.91 7.73 12.70
CA ASP A 19 9.59 8.92 11.88
C ASP A 19 9.58 8.58 10.38
N ARG A 20 10.60 7.83 9.92
CA ARG A 20 10.68 7.39 8.53
C ARG A 20 9.53 6.46 8.16
N LEU A 21 9.21 5.48 9.00
CA LEU A 21 8.08 4.57 8.79
C LEU A 21 6.73 5.32 8.76
N GLU A 22 6.55 6.32 9.62
CA GLU A 22 5.34 7.14 9.63
C GLU A 22 5.18 7.95 8.35
N LEU A 23 6.26 8.51 7.83
CA LEU A 23 6.25 9.23 6.57
C LEU A 23 5.84 8.32 5.41
N GLU A 24 6.39 7.10 5.34
CA GLU A 24 6.00 6.11 4.32
C GLU A 24 4.52 5.71 4.41
N VAL A 25 4.00 5.54 5.63
CA VAL A 25 2.58 5.25 5.83
C VAL A 25 1.71 6.41 5.34
N ILE A 26 2.09 7.65 5.61
CA ILE A 26 1.38 8.83 5.11
C ILE A 26 1.42 8.88 3.57
N LEU A 27 2.55 8.54 2.94
CA LEU A 27 2.66 8.48 1.50
C LEU A 27 1.76 7.38 0.91
N ALA A 28 1.73 6.20 1.53
CA ALA A 28 0.88 5.09 1.14
C ALA A 28 -0.62 5.43 1.28
N GLU A 29 -1.02 6.04 2.40
CA GLU A 29 -2.39 6.55 2.63
C GLU A 29 -2.78 7.59 1.57
N ARG A 30 -1.88 8.52 1.23
CA ARG A 30 -2.13 9.51 0.17
C ARG A 30 -2.27 8.88 -1.21
N ARG A 31 -1.53 7.80 -1.49
CA ARG A 31 -1.64 7.07 -2.76
C ARG A 31 -2.93 6.27 -2.87
N LEU A 32 -3.47 5.79 -1.75
CA LEU A 32 -4.81 5.18 -1.71
C LEU A 32 -5.89 6.19 -2.11
N LEU A 33 -5.73 7.45 -1.71
CA LEU A 33 -6.63 8.55 -2.09
C LEU A 33 -6.42 9.02 -3.53
N ASP A 34 -5.17 9.03 -4.00
CA ASP A 34 -4.78 9.48 -5.33
C ASP A 34 -3.82 8.48 -6.00
N PRO A 35 -4.35 7.53 -6.78
CA PRO A 35 -3.56 6.50 -7.45
C PRO A 35 -2.60 7.03 -8.52
N SER A 36 -2.75 8.28 -8.95
CA SER A 36 -1.89 8.90 -9.96
C SER A 36 -0.52 9.32 -9.41
N ARG A 37 -0.37 9.32 -8.07
CA ARG A 37 0.91 9.63 -7.42
C ARG A 37 1.99 8.60 -7.77
N PRO A 38 3.24 9.06 -7.95
CA PRO A 38 4.36 8.17 -8.19
C PRO A 38 4.50 7.17 -7.04
N ALA A 39 5.05 6.00 -7.37
CA ALA A 39 5.40 5.02 -6.35
C ALA A 39 6.49 5.57 -5.44
N SER A 40 6.42 5.25 -4.14
CA SER A 40 7.54 5.48 -3.22
C SER A 40 8.77 4.71 -3.68
N ASP A 41 9.94 5.22 -3.31
CA ASP A 41 11.20 4.51 -3.49
C ASP A 41 11.17 3.14 -2.80
N PRO A 42 11.99 2.18 -3.26
CA PRO A 42 12.14 0.89 -2.58
C PRO A 42 12.49 1.09 -1.11
N TRP A 43 11.68 0.50 -0.23
CA TRP A 43 11.92 0.56 1.21
C TRP A 43 13.19 -0.21 1.58
N ASP A 44 14.06 0.44 2.37
CA ASP A 44 15.24 -0.17 2.97
C ASP A 44 15.01 -0.33 4.47
N GLU A 45 15.16 -1.56 4.98
CA GLU A 45 14.85 -1.88 6.37
C GLU A 45 15.91 -1.29 7.30
N PRO A 46 15.54 -0.45 8.29
CA PRO A 46 16.51 0.13 9.21
C PRO A 46 17.11 -0.96 10.11
N GLU A 47 18.43 -0.95 10.26
CA GLU A 47 19.14 -1.80 11.22
C GLU A 47 18.87 -1.30 12.64
N LEU A 48 17.89 -1.90 13.32
CA LEU A 48 17.51 -1.52 14.68
C LEU A 48 18.19 -2.44 15.70
N GLU A 49 18.98 -1.84 16.59
CA GLU A 49 19.64 -2.57 17.67
C GLU A 49 18.75 -2.62 18.93
N GLY A 50 18.66 -3.82 19.53
CA GLY A 50 17.98 -4.03 20.79
C GLY A 50 16.45 -3.86 20.75
N PRO A 51 15.78 -3.93 21.90
CA PRO A 51 14.34 -3.72 21.98
C PRO A 51 13.97 -2.25 21.78
N ILE A 52 12.73 -1.99 21.39
CA ILE A 52 12.18 -0.63 21.33
C ILE A 52 12.14 0.02 22.73
N PRO A 53 12.53 1.30 22.87
CA PRO A 53 12.32 2.07 24.08
C PRO A 53 10.84 2.10 24.53
N HIS A 54 10.61 2.02 25.84
CA HIS A 54 9.26 1.86 26.40
C HIS A 54 8.31 3.00 26.03
N ASP A 55 8.80 4.23 26.01
CA ASP A 55 8.05 5.44 25.67
C ASP A 55 7.68 5.51 24.18
N LEU A 56 8.45 4.87 23.30
CA LEU A 56 8.16 4.76 21.87
C LEU A 56 7.22 3.60 21.53
N ARG A 57 6.92 2.73 22.50
CA ARG A 57 6.09 1.53 22.28
C ARG A 57 4.69 1.86 21.80
N ASP A 58 4.01 2.79 22.46
CA ASP A 58 2.62 3.13 22.13
C ASP A 58 2.54 3.76 20.73
N ARG A 59 3.54 4.58 20.38
CA ARG A 59 3.71 5.15 19.05
C ARG A 59 3.87 4.06 17.99
N ALA A 60 4.74 3.08 18.22
CA ALA A 60 4.96 1.97 17.31
C ALA A 60 3.72 1.09 17.13
N VAL A 61 2.93 0.87 18.19
CA VAL A 61 1.66 0.13 18.11
C VAL A 61 0.65 0.88 17.23
N ALA A 62 0.46 2.18 17.47
CA ALA A 62 -0.45 3.01 16.67
C ALA A 62 -0.04 3.04 15.18
N LEU A 63 1.27 3.13 14.91
CA LEU A 63 1.82 3.05 13.56
C LEU A 63 1.52 1.70 12.90
N ARG A 64 1.71 0.59 13.62
CA ARG A 64 1.44 -0.77 13.11
C ARG A 64 -0.04 -0.98 12.77
N GLU A 65 -0.95 -0.41 13.55
CA GLU A 65 -2.39 -0.45 13.25
C GLU A 65 -2.70 0.31 11.95
N ARG A 66 -2.11 1.49 11.75
CA ARG A 66 -2.25 2.25 10.49
C ARG A 66 -1.72 1.46 9.30
N GLN A 67 -0.52 0.88 9.42
CA GLN A 67 0.06 0.00 8.39
C GLN A 67 -0.87 -1.16 8.05
N HIS A 68 -1.50 -1.78 9.06
CA HIS A 68 -2.45 -2.86 8.84
C HIS A 68 -3.67 -2.41 8.03
N ARG A 69 -4.26 -1.25 8.37
CA ARG A 69 -5.40 -0.68 7.64
C ARG A 69 -5.06 -0.40 6.18
N VAL A 70 -3.94 0.28 5.93
CA VAL A 70 -3.45 0.56 4.57
C VAL A 70 -3.28 -0.72 3.77
N ARG A 71 -2.67 -1.76 4.36
CA ARG A 71 -2.47 -3.06 3.69
C ARG A 71 -3.80 -3.75 3.34
N VAL A 72 -4.79 -3.70 4.24
CA VAL A 72 -6.12 -4.25 4.00
C VAL A 72 -6.81 -3.52 2.84
N GLU A 73 -6.77 -2.18 2.85
CA GLU A 73 -7.36 -1.35 1.80
C GLU A 73 -6.69 -1.58 0.44
N MET A 74 -5.35 -1.59 0.39
CA MET A 74 -4.60 -1.91 -0.83
C MET A 74 -4.99 -3.29 -1.40
N THR A 75 -5.11 -4.30 -0.54
CA THR A 75 -5.49 -5.65 -0.96
C THR A 75 -6.92 -5.68 -1.52
N ALA A 76 -7.85 -4.94 -0.90
CA ALA A 76 -9.23 -4.82 -1.36
C ALA A 76 -9.32 -4.12 -2.74
N LEU A 77 -8.51 -3.07 -2.96
CA LEU A 77 -8.41 -2.40 -4.25
C LEU A 77 -7.87 -3.32 -5.35
N LEU A 78 -6.78 -4.03 -5.07
CA LEU A 78 -6.21 -5.01 -6.01
C LEU A 78 -7.24 -6.08 -6.40
N GLY A 79 -8.00 -6.60 -5.43
CA GLY A 79 -9.07 -7.55 -5.70
C GLY A 79 -10.21 -6.97 -6.55
N THR A 80 -10.51 -5.68 -6.41
CA THR A 80 -11.54 -4.99 -7.22
C THR A 80 -11.07 -4.79 -8.65
N ILE A 81 -9.82 -4.35 -8.84
CA ILE A 81 -9.20 -4.19 -10.16
C ILE A 81 -9.16 -5.53 -10.90
N GLY A 82 -8.78 -6.61 -10.21
CA GLY A 82 -8.80 -7.97 -10.78
C GLY A 82 -10.19 -8.36 -11.31
N ARG A 83 -11.24 -8.15 -10.51
CA ARG A 83 -12.63 -8.43 -10.94
C ARG A 83 -13.08 -7.56 -12.12
N GLN A 84 -12.69 -6.28 -12.14
CA GLN A 84 -12.99 -5.38 -13.26
C GLN A 84 -12.30 -5.85 -14.55
N HIS A 85 -11.05 -6.26 -14.47
CA HIS A 85 -10.30 -6.80 -15.60
C HIS A 85 -10.94 -8.10 -16.13
N ASP A 86 -11.32 -9.02 -15.23
CA ASP A 86 -12.01 -10.26 -15.61
C ASP A 86 -13.39 -10.01 -16.23
N PHE A 87 -14.14 -9.03 -15.73
CA PHE A 87 -15.41 -8.62 -16.33
C PHE A 87 -15.22 -7.99 -17.71
N ALA A 88 -14.27 -7.06 -17.86
CA ALA A 88 -13.94 -6.44 -19.14
C ALA A 88 -13.53 -7.50 -20.18
N ASN A 89 -12.70 -8.46 -19.80
CA ASN A 89 -12.30 -9.58 -20.67
C ASN A 89 -13.49 -10.47 -21.07
N ARG A 90 -14.45 -10.72 -20.16
CA ARG A 90 -15.67 -11.47 -20.50
C ARG A 90 -16.57 -10.71 -21.46
N VAL A 91 -16.75 -9.40 -21.26
CA VAL A 91 -17.54 -8.55 -22.17
C VAL A 91 -16.88 -8.47 -23.54
N ASP A 92 -15.56 -8.25 -23.62
CA ASP A 92 -14.82 -8.24 -24.90
C ASP A 92 -14.97 -9.60 -25.63
N ARG A 93 -14.85 -10.73 -24.93
CA ARG A 93 -15.11 -12.06 -25.53
C ARG A 93 -16.55 -12.22 -26.03
N ALA A 94 -17.54 -11.77 -25.26
CA ALA A 94 -18.95 -11.84 -25.63
C ALA A 94 -19.27 -10.95 -26.83
N THR A 95 -18.70 -9.74 -26.88
CA THR A 95 -18.84 -8.79 -27.98
C THR A 95 -18.11 -9.28 -29.24
N ARG A 96 -16.93 -9.90 -29.12
CA ARG A 96 -16.25 -10.56 -30.26
C ARG A 96 -17.02 -11.75 -30.81
N THR A 97 -17.72 -12.51 -29.96
CA THR A 97 -18.61 -13.60 -30.40
C THR A 97 -19.88 -13.06 -31.08
N THR A 98 -20.38 -11.92 -30.62
CA THR A 98 -21.57 -11.24 -31.18
C THR A 98 -21.25 -10.38 -32.40
N GLY A 99 -19.96 -10.13 -32.68
CA GLY A 99 -19.46 -9.29 -33.78
C GLY A 99 -19.60 -9.87 -35.19
N ARG A 100 -20.23 -11.04 -35.36
CA ARG A 100 -20.70 -11.48 -36.68
C ARG A 100 -22.14 -10.99 -36.88
N SER A 101 -22.31 -9.69 -37.09
CA SER A 101 -23.57 -9.14 -37.58
C SER A 101 -23.82 -9.66 -39.00
N VAL A 102 -24.75 -10.60 -39.15
CA VAL A 102 -25.23 -11.08 -40.45
C VAL A 102 -26.35 -10.16 -40.90
N TYR A 103 -26.10 -9.37 -41.95
CA TYR A 103 -27.14 -8.56 -42.58
C TYR A 103 -27.95 -9.46 -43.52
N LEU A 104 -29.20 -9.74 -43.18
CA LEU A 104 -30.14 -10.44 -44.04
C LEU A 104 -30.86 -9.40 -44.89
N ASP A 105 -30.51 -9.33 -46.17
CA ASP A 105 -31.26 -8.53 -47.14
C ASP A 105 -32.48 -9.33 -47.58
N VAL A 106 -33.66 -8.92 -47.11
CA VAL A 106 -34.95 -9.46 -47.56
C VAL A 106 -35.53 -8.51 -48.59
N THR A 107 -35.16 -8.74 -49.85
CA THR A 107 -35.84 -8.15 -51.00
C THR A 107 -36.93 -9.10 -51.46
N THR A 108 -38.17 -8.59 -51.51
CA THR A 108 -39.33 -9.24 -52.15
C THR A 108 -39.81 -8.32 -53.27
#